data_AF-A0A2E1XQJ5-F1
#
_entry.id   AF-A0A2E1XQJ5-F1
#
_cell.length_a   1.000
_cell.length_b   1.000
_cell.length_c   1.000
_cell.angle_alpha   90.00
_cell.angle_beta   90.00
_cell.angle_gamma   90.00
#
_symmetry.space_group_name_H-M   'P 1'
#
loop_
_entity.id
_entity.type
_entity.pdbx_description
1 polymer ?
#
loop_
_entity_poly.entity_id
_entity_poly.type
_entity_poly.pdbx_seq_one_letter_code
_entity_poly.pdbx_strand_id
1 'polypeptide(L)'
;MNPNQKDEKVIVARHFDNSRSGVEKQGLEITIGKLTDVKLNELKHLLENANLFNQGTDFWGKPLVRSNFLDDTININEYFHGHGMLTNEDLFDGVKDREGHSTDNWDFSDINNDKISIPDKGLFIINFRFEDLYFYAEGNFPKNNNISENNFQVVGLTSRVNLTCKNNFVFPFFVEILESVSINGKKLVRNELKEEAGGLIYYSTQIIYKDGHIVGWLGTNNDAHFSPFDSMLLTNGESELPLVNTYPKSNNKLFCICPFLMQLDKNLYNNAVKDLLKKI
;
A
#
# COMPACT_ATOMS: atom_id res chain seq x y z
N MET A 1 15.46 -13.58 -39.74
CA MET A 1 15.92 -13.71 -38.33
C MET A 1 17.24 -14.46 -38.34
N ASN A 2 18.27 -13.95 -37.66
CA ASN A 2 19.63 -14.49 -37.71
C ASN A 2 19.79 -15.55 -36.60
N PRO A 3 20.09 -16.83 -36.92
CA PRO A 3 20.05 -17.94 -35.95
C PRO A 3 21.14 -17.91 -34.86
N ASN A 4 22.01 -16.89 -34.83
CA ASN A 4 23.11 -16.75 -33.87
C ASN A 4 22.90 -15.63 -32.83
N GLN A 5 21.69 -15.08 -32.72
CA GLN A 5 21.41 -14.05 -31.72
C GLN A 5 21.28 -14.71 -30.34
N LYS A 6 22.32 -14.55 -29.49
CA LYS A 6 22.28 -15.05 -28.12
C LYS A 6 21.43 -14.10 -27.27
N ASP A 7 20.45 -14.66 -26.60
CA ASP A 7 19.72 -13.95 -25.55
C ASP A 7 20.61 -13.83 -24.30
N GLU A 8 20.53 -12.69 -23.63
CA GLU A 8 21.05 -12.45 -22.30
C GLU A 8 19.90 -12.43 -21.30
N LYS A 9 20.17 -12.96 -20.11
CA LYS A 9 19.22 -12.90 -19.00
C LYS A 9 19.36 -11.54 -18.33
N VAL A 10 18.27 -10.81 -18.24
CA VAL A 10 18.15 -9.54 -17.51
C VAL A 10 17.41 -9.79 -16.20
N ILE A 11 17.92 -9.20 -15.12
CA ILE A 11 17.35 -9.30 -13.78
C ILE A 11 17.24 -7.90 -13.19
N VAL A 12 16.05 -7.56 -12.69
CA VAL A 12 15.81 -6.36 -11.89
C VAL A 12 15.36 -6.80 -10.50
N ALA A 13 16.20 -6.51 -9.51
CA ALA A 13 16.01 -6.92 -8.14
C ALA A 13 16.19 -5.71 -7.20
N ARG A 14 15.20 -5.38 -6.38
CA ARG A 14 15.20 -4.15 -5.57
C ARG A 14 14.46 -4.36 -4.25
N HIS A 15 14.88 -3.61 -3.23
CA HIS A 15 14.04 -3.37 -2.07
C HIS A 15 14.10 -1.89 -1.69
N PHE A 16 13.07 -1.47 -0.96
CA PHE A 16 13.05 -0.20 -0.28
C PHE A 16 13.32 -0.42 1.21
N ASP A 17 14.39 0.18 1.72
CA ASP A 17 14.71 0.16 3.15
C ASP A 17 14.56 1.57 3.72
N ASN A 18 13.51 1.78 4.52
CA ASN A 18 13.37 2.97 5.33
C ASN A 18 13.85 2.67 6.75
N SER A 19 15.14 2.90 6.96
CA SER A 19 15.83 2.69 8.24
C SER A 19 15.25 3.54 9.39
N ARG A 20 14.39 4.54 9.12
CA ARG A 20 13.72 5.33 10.16
C ARG A 20 12.45 4.67 10.72
N SER A 21 11.81 3.79 9.95
CA SER A 21 10.56 3.12 10.35
C SER A 21 10.75 1.72 10.94
N GLY A 22 11.97 1.18 10.95
CA GLY A 22 12.25 -0.15 11.49
C GLY A 22 11.62 -1.31 10.70
N VAL A 23 11.17 -1.04 9.48
CA VAL A 23 10.61 -2.01 8.53
C VAL A 23 11.58 -2.13 7.37
N GLU A 24 12.26 -3.27 7.29
CA GLU A 24 13.15 -3.62 6.19
C GLU A 24 12.29 -4.10 5.00
N LYS A 25 12.69 -3.83 3.74
CA LYS A 25 12.05 -4.37 2.53
C LYS A 25 10.55 -4.05 2.39
N GLN A 26 10.16 -2.77 2.38
CA GLN A 26 8.76 -2.35 2.36
C GLN A 26 8.04 -2.68 1.04
N GLY A 27 7.21 -3.71 1.10
CA GLY A 27 6.13 -4.03 0.17
C GLY A 27 4.80 -3.43 0.59
N LEU A 28 3.92 -3.34 -0.39
CA LEU A 28 2.54 -2.92 -0.19
C LEU A 28 1.62 -3.67 -1.15
N GLU A 29 0.60 -4.30 -0.58
CA GLU A 29 -0.57 -4.79 -1.29
C GLU A 29 -1.75 -3.83 -1.08
N ILE A 30 -2.41 -3.46 -2.17
CA ILE A 30 -3.54 -2.54 -2.19
C ILE A 30 -4.69 -3.23 -2.93
N THR A 31 -5.85 -3.28 -2.29
CA THR A 31 -7.07 -3.78 -2.95
C THR A 31 -8.23 -2.83 -2.77
N ILE A 32 -9.07 -2.75 -3.80
CA ILE A 32 -10.28 -1.95 -3.79
C ILE A 32 -11.44 -2.82 -4.22
N GLY A 33 -12.46 -2.84 -3.38
CA GLY A 33 -13.56 -3.75 -3.56
C GLY A 33 -14.86 -3.31 -2.92
N LYS A 34 -15.97 -3.93 -3.32
CA LYS A 34 -17.29 -3.65 -2.76
C LYS A 34 -17.46 -4.45 -1.46
N LEU A 35 -17.77 -3.76 -0.36
CA LEU A 35 -18.08 -4.45 0.89
C LEU A 35 -19.47 -5.06 0.80
N THR A 36 -19.56 -6.38 0.88
CA THR A 36 -20.83 -7.12 0.86
C THR A 36 -21.59 -6.95 2.16
N ASP A 37 -22.91 -7.19 2.14
CA ASP A 37 -23.74 -7.13 3.36
C ASP A 37 -23.26 -8.11 4.43
N VAL A 38 -22.73 -9.27 4.03
CA VAL A 38 -22.14 -10.26 4.94
C VAL A 38 -20.93 -9.68 5.66
N LYS A 39 -19.98 -9.11 4.91
CA LYS A 39 -18.77 -8.51 5.50
C LYS A 39 -19.07 -7.22 6.28
N LEU A 40 -20.06 -6.45 5.86
CA LEU A 40 -20.55 -5.30 6.61
C LEU A 40 -21.14 -5.71 7.96
N ASN A 41 -21.99 -6.74 8.00
CA ASN A 41 -22.59 -7.22 9.24
C ASN A 41 -21.53 -7.82 10.19
N GLU A 42 -20.54 -8.52 9.64
CA GLU A 42 -19.38 -8.99 10.39
C GLU A 42 -18.62 -7.83 11.03
N LEU A 43 -18.30 -6.78 10.25
CA LEU A 43 -17.63 -5.58 10.76
C LEU A 43 -18.44 -4.90 11.88
N LYS A 44 -19.74 -4.70 11.68
CA LYS A 44 -20.62 -4.10 12.69
C LYS A 44 -20.58 -4.88 14.00
N HIS A 45 -20.73 -6.20 13.91
CA HIS A 45 -20.66 -7.07 15.08
C HIS A 45 -19.31 -6.99 15.80
N LEU A 46 -18.19 -6.97 15.06
CA LEU A 46 -16.85 -6.83 15.65
C LEU A 46 -16.66 -5.48 16.36
N LEU A 47 -17.17 -4.39 15.77
CA LEU A 47 -17.10 -3.05 16.33
C LEU A 47 -17.96 -2.91 17.61
N GLU A 48 -19.20 -3.38 17.57
CA GLU A 48 -20.15 -3.31 18.69
C GLU A 48 -19.66 -4.10 19.92
N ASN A 49 -18.97 -5.21 19.68
CA ASN A 49 -18.45 -6.08 20.74
C ASN A 49 -16.98 -5.79 21.11
N ALA A 50 -16.38 -4.73 20.57
CA ALA A 50 -14.96 -4.39 20.77
C ALA A 50 -13.97 -5.55 20.47
N ASN A 51 -14.31 -6.38 19.49
CA ASN A 51 -13.59 -7.60 19.09
C ASN A 51 -12.87 -7.47 17.74
N LEU A 52 -12.78 -6.25 17.19
CA LEU A 52 -12.09 -6.01 15.93
C LEU A 52 -10.59 -6.35 16.01
N PHE A 53 -9.97 -6.19 17.17
CA PHE A 53 -8.54 -6.34 17.37
C PHE A 53 -8.20 -7.51 18.28
N ASN A 54 -7.18 -8.28 17.88
CA ASN A 54 -6.68 -9.44 18.62
C ASN A 54 -5.19 -9.27 18.93
N GLN A 55 -4.78 -9.75 20.11
CA GLN A 55 -3.36 -9.83 20.49
C GLN A 55 -2.68 -10.98 19.75
N GLY A 56 -1.47 -10.75 19.30
CA GLY A 56 -0.60 -11.73 18.67
C GLY A 56 0.87 -11.40 18.88
N THR A 57 1.73 -12.07 18.15
CA THR A 57 3.17 -11.80 18.12
C THR A 57 3.65 -11.69 16.68
N ASP A 58 4.62 -10.82 16.43
CA ASP A 58 5.36 -10.82 15.17
C ASP A 58 6.29 -12.05 15.08
N PHE A 59 6.99 -12.18 13.96
CA PHE A 59 7.95 -13.27 13.72
C PHE A 59 9.12 -13.28 14.71
N TRP A 60 9.46 -12.13 15.29
CA TRP A 60 10.50 -11.97 16.29
C TRP A 60 9.99 -12.22 17.72
N GLY A 61 8.72 -12.63 17.88
CA GLY A 61 8.09 -12.87 19.17
C GLY A 61 7.70 -11.60 19.93
N LYS A 62 7.71 -10.43 19.28
CA LYS A 62 7.29 -9.17 19.90
C LYS A 62 5.76 -9.06 19.88
N PRO A 63 5.13 -8.47 20.92
CA PRO A 63 3.70 -8.25 20.93
C PRO A 63 3.25 -7.43 19.71
N LEU A 64 2.18 -7.89 19.07
CA LEU A 64 1.56 -7.24 17.91
C LEU A 64 0.05 -7.27 18.07
N VAL A 65 -0.65 -6.19 17.72
CA VAL A 65 -2.12 -6.19 17.67
C VAL A 65 -2.57 -6.25 16.21
N ARG A 66 -3.32 -7.31 15.86
CA ARG A 66 -3.80 -7.59 14.50
C ARG A 66 -5.32 -7.56 14.42
N SER A 67 -5.84 -7.71 13.20
CA SER A 67 -7.26 -7.92 12.96
C SER A 67 -7.46 -8.89 11.81
N ASN A 68 -8.01 -10.08 12.11
CA ASN A 68 -8.32 -11.09 11.09
C ASN A 68 -9.29 -10.53 10.05
N PHE A 69 -10.23 -9.68 10.46
CA PHE A 69 -11.14 -9.03 9.53
C PHE A 69 -10.38 -8.14 8.54
N LEU A 70 -9.42 -7.34 9.01
CA LEU A 70 -8.60 -6.49 8.13
C LEU A 70 -7.76 -7.33 7.16
N ASP A 71 -7.16 -8.41 7.66
CA ASP A 71 -6.31 -9.28 6.86
C ASP A 71 -7.13 -10.09 5.82
N ASP A 72 -8.31 -10.59 6.18
CA ASP A 72 -9.17 -11.39 5.28
C ASP A 72 -9.75 -10.57 4.14
N THR A 73 -10.06 -9.30 4.40
CA THR A 73 -10.73 -8.41 3.45
C THR A 73 -9.79 -7.84 2.38
N ILE A 74 -8.48 -8.12 2.47
CA ILE A 74 -7.53 -7.89 1.38
C ILE A 74 -7.98 -8.59 0.09
N ASN A 75 -8.70 -9.72 0.19
CA ASN A 75 -9.22 -10.46 -0.96
C ASN A 75 -10.41 -9.77 -1.67
N ILE A 76 -10.92 -8.66 -1.14
CA ILE A 76 -11.99 -7.88 -1.76
C ILE A 76 -11.35 -6.89 -2.73
N ASN A 77 -11.24 -7.29 -4.00
CA ASN A 77 -10.38 -6.64 -4.98
C ASN A 77 -11.03 -6.43 -6.36
N GLU A 78 -12.36 -6.37 -6.44
CA GLU A 78 -13.07 -6.39 -7.72
C GLU A 78 -12.78 -5.17 -8.62
N TYR A 79 -12.34 -4.05 -8.05
CA TYR A 79 -12.04 -2.83 -8.80
C TYR A 79 -10.55 -2.61 -9.01
N PHE A 80 -9.73 -3.04 -8.06
CA PHE A 80 -8.30 -2.90 -8.13
C PHE A 80 -7.59 -3.91 -7.22
N HIS A 81 -6.47 -4.42 -7.73
CA HIS A 81 -5.50 -5.19 -6.97
C HIS A 81 -4.12 -4.80 -7.48
N GLY A 82 -3.31 -4.22 -6.61
CA GLY A 82 -1.90 -3.93 -6.87
C GLY A 82 -1.05 -4.53 -5.76
N HIS A 83 0.08 -5.12 -6.11
CA HIS A 83 1.02 -5.67 -5.16
C HIS A 83 2.44 -5.40 -5.64
N GLY A 84 3.23 -4.67 -4.87
CA GLY A 84 4.57 -4.30 -5.29
C GLY A 84 5.38 -3.65 -4.18
N MET A 85 6.60 -3.25 -4.53
CA MET A 85 7.51 -2.58 -3.60
C MET A 85 7.07 -1.12 -3.47
N LEU A 86 6.99 -0.59 -2.24
CA LEU A 86 6.71 0.82 -2.05
C LEU A 86 7.83 1.67 -2.66
N THR A 87 7.44 2.71 -3.39
CA THR A 87 8.33 3.70 -4.02
C THR A 87 7.81 5.11 -3.70
N ASN A 88 8.68 6.11 -3.79
CA ASN A 88 8.30 7.52 -3.71
C ASN A 88 9.15 8.24 -4.77
N GLU A 89 8.55 9.10 -5.60
CA GLU A 89 9.23 9.87 -6.67
C GLU A 89 10.54 10.53 -6.15
N ASP A 90 10.58 10.98 -4.90
CA ASP A 90 11.76 11.61 -4.28
C ASP A 90 12.78 10.60 -3.66
N LEU A 91 12.45 9.31 -3.58
CA LEU A 91 13.23 8.28 -2.85
C LEU A 91 13.73 7.13 -3.74
N PHE A 92 13.81 7.30 -5.06
CA PHE A 92 14.56 6.34 -5.90
C PHE A 92 16.01 6.19 -5.43
N ASP A 93 16.59 7.22 -4.80
CA ASP A 93 17.90 7.15 -4.13
C ASP A 93 17.94 6.13 -2.95
N GLY A 94 16.78 5.81 -2.37
CA GLY A 94 16.61 4.84 -1.29
C GLY A 94 16.37 3.40 -1.77
N VAL A 95 15.99 3.22 -3.04
CA VAL A 95 15.73 1.92 -3.65
C VAL A 95 17.05 1.29 -4.07
N LYS A 96 17.44 0.19 -3.42
CA LYS A 96 18.77 -0.41 -3.60
C LYS A 96 18.69 -1.88 -3.90
N ASP A 97 19.64 -2.34 -4.68
CA ASP A 97 19.98 -3.75 -4.78
C ASP A 97 21.14 -4.06 -3.84
N ARG A 98 20.87 -4.19 -2.54
CA ARG A 98 21.93 -4.53 -1.57
C ARG A 98 22.45 -5.96 -1.75
N GLU A 99 21.66 -6.84 -2.34
CA GLU A 99 21.99 -8.27 -2.49
C GLU A 99 22.75 -8.54 -3.79
N GLY A 100 22.90 -7.53 -4.67
CA GLY A 100 23.67 -7.61 -5.91
C GLY A 100 23.06 -8.58 -6.91
N HIS A 101 21.74 -8.73 -6.90
CA HIS A 101 21.02 -9.70 -7.72
C HIS A 101 20.73 -9.20 -9.15
N SER A 102 20.77 -7.91 -9.36
CA SER A 102 20.51 -7.25 -10.63
C SER A 102 21.69 -7.40 -11.56
N THR A 103 21.38 -7.45 -12.84
CA THR A 103 22.40 -7.30 -13.86
C THR A 103 22.99 -5.89 -13.85
N ASP A 104 24.31 -5.75 -14.04
CA ASP A 104 25.00 -4.46 -14.04
C ASP A 104 24.49 -3.53 -15.16
N ASN A 105 24.45 -2.21 -14.88
CA ASN A 105 24.18 -1.07 -15.79
C ASN A 105 22.74 -0.88 -16.32
N TRP A 106 21.83 -0.30 -15.53
CA TRP A 106 20.51 0.11 -16.06
C TRP A 106 20.02 1.41 -15.43
N ASP A 107 19.69 2.38 -16.28
CA ASP A 107 19.10 3.68 -15.94
C ASP A 107 17.57 3.62 -16.09
N PHE A 108 16.84 4.34 -15.25
CA PHE A 108 15.37 4.29 -15.15
C PHE A 108 14.78 5.57 -15.74
N SER A 109 14.02 5.46 -16.82
CA SER A 109 13.69 6.62 -17.64
C SER A 109 12.21 6.97 -17.76
N ASP A 110 11.24 6.22 -17.20
CA ASP A 110 9.82 6.58 -17.29
C ASP A 110 8.97 5.99 -16.14
N ILE A 111 7.94 6.72 -15.70
CA ILE A 111 6.99 6.29 -14.66
C ILE A 111 5.59 6.25 -15.28
N ASN A 112 4.88 5.11 -15.21
CA ASN A 112 3.53 5.00 -15.74
C ASN A 112 2.47 5.07 -14.63
N ASN A 113 1.82 6.21 -14.51
CA ASN A 113 0.87 6.47 -13.43
C ASN A 113 -0.57 6.12 -13.82
N ASP A 114 -1.06 5.00 -13.30
CA ASP A 114 -2.47 4.62 -13.44
C ASP A 114 -3.36 5.34 -12.43
N LYS A 115 -4.37 6.05 -12.91
CA LYS A 115 -5.37 6.69 -12.05
C LYS A 115 -6.52 5.73 -11.75
N ILE A 116 -6.66 5.35 -10.49
CA ILE A 116 -7.75 4.49 -10.03
C ILE A 116 -8.91 5.33 -9.52
N SER A 117 -10.12 5.05 -10.04
CA SER A 117 -11.34 5.73 -9.64
C SER A 117 -12.28 4.76 -8.94
N ILE A 118 -12.76 5.14 -7.76
CA ILE A 118 -13.76 4.36 -7.01
C ILE A 118 -15.16 4.80 -7.47
N PRO A 119 -16.12 3.87 -7.65
CA PRO A 119 -17.47 4.26 -8.02
C PRO A 119 -18.15 5.18 -6.99
N ASP A 120 -18.95 6.12 -7.49
CA ASP A 120 -19.61 7.16 -6.67
C ASP A 120 -20.74 6.62 -5.75
N LYS A 121 -21.24 5.41 -5.98
CA LYS A 121 -22.38 4.82 -5.24
C LYS A 121 -22.06 3.43 -4.73
N GLY A 122 -22.42 3.18 -3.47
CA GLY A 122 -22.18 1.92 -2.79
C GLY A 122 -21.21 2.07 -1.62
N LEU A 123 -20.94 0.93 -0.97
CA LEU A 123 -19.99 0.81 0.12
C LEU A 123 -18.78 0.02 -0.36
N PHE A 124 -17.62 0.65 -0.31
CA PHE A 124 -16.36 0.12 -0.78
C PHE A 124 -15.35 0.13 0.35
N ILE A 125 -14.39 -0.77 0.24
CA ILE A 125 -13.24 -0.84 1.12
C ILE A 125 -11.97 -0.69 0.28
N ILE A 126 -11.04 0.10 0.80
CA ILE A 126 -9.70 0.28 0.24
C ILE A 126 -8.76 -0.29 1.29
N ASN A 127 -8.12 -1.40 0.97
CA ASN A 127 -7.21 -2.10 1.85
C ASN A 127 -5.77 -1.74 1.50
N PHE A 128 -4.95 -1.61 2.53
CA PHE A 128 -3.51 -1.48 2.42
C PHE A 128 -2.89 -2.47 3.39
N ARG A 129 -2.08 -3.41 2.89
CA ARG A 129 -1.33 -4.36 3.69
C ARG A 129 0.15 -4.19 3.44
N PHE A 130 0.88 -3.85 4.50
CA PHE A 130 2.31 -3.62 4.44
C PHE A 130 3.03 -4.87 4.87
N GLU A 131 4.00 -5.25 4.06
CA GLU A 131 4.68 -6.52 4.21
C GLU A 131 6.12 -6.45 3.72
N ASP A 132 6.88 -7.49 4.03
CA ASP A 132 8.16 -7.72 3.41
C ASP A 132 7.99 -8.03 1.92
N LEU A 133 8.62 -7.22 1.08
CA LEU A 133 8.76 -7.50 -0.34
C LEU A 133 10.13 -7.07 -0.86
N TYR A 134 10.81 -8.03 -1.46
CA TYR A 134 11.98 -7.78 -2.28
C TYR A 134 11.55 -7.93 -3.74
N PHE A 135 11.41 -6.85 -4.50
CA PHE A 135 10.98 -6.93 -5.89
C PHE A 135 12.00 -7.70 -6.72
N TYR A 136 11.56 -8.69 -7.50
CA TYR A 136 12.44 -9.49 -8.35
C TYR A 136 11.73 -9.84 -9.66
N ALA A 137 12.25 -9.34 -10.77
CA ALA A 137 11.77 -9.67 -12.10
C ALA A 137 12.91 -10.06 -13.05
N GLU A 138 12.66 -11.06 -13.91
CA GLU A 138 13.67 -11.56 -14.85
C GLU A 138 13.10 -11.85 -16.24
N GLY A 139 13.95 -11.83 -17.26
CA GLY A 139 13.57 -12.14 -18.63
C GLY A 139 14.77 -12.26 -19.57
N ASN A 140 14.59 -12.93 -20.70
CA ASN A 140 15.63 -13.10 -21.72
C ASN A 140 15.45 -12.11 -22.88
N PHE A 141 16.53 -11.44 -23.28
CA PHE A 141 16.56 -10.38 -24.29
C PHE A 141 17.70 -10.53 -25.28
N PRO A 142 17.55 -10.13 -26.55
CA PRO A 142 18.63 -10.26 -27.53
C PRO A 142 19.76 -9.27 -27.25
N LYS A 143 21.00 -9.78 -27.11
CA LYS A 143 22.22 -9.01 -26.79
C LYS A 143 22.55 -7.83 -27.73
N ASN A 144 21.99 -7.81 -28.94
CA ASN A 144 22.25 -6.79 -29.97
C ASN A 144 21.27 -5.61 -29.98
N ASN A 145 20.26 -5.61 -29.10
CA ASN A 145 19.63 -4.34 -28.77
C ASN A 145 20.68 -3.61 -27.93
N ASN A 146 21.47 -2.72 -28.55
CA ASN A 146 22.14 -1.68 -27.79
C ASN A 146 21.06 -1.01 -26.97
N ILE A 147 20.99 -1.34 -25.69
CA ILE A 147 20.13 -0.64 -24.74
C ILE A 147 20.85 0.68 -24.51
N SER A 148 20.74 1.57 -25.50
CA SER A 148 21.20 2.94 -25.39
C SER A 148 20.34 3.62 -24.34
N GLU A 149 20.95 4.49 -23.54
CA GLU A 149 20.31 5.32 -22.49
C GLU A 149 18.95 5.90 -22.91
N ASN A 150 18.74 6.18 -24.21
CA ASN A 150 17.52 6.80 -24.76
C ASN A 150 16.42 5.84 -25.26
N ASN A 151 16.63 4.52 -25.26
CA ASN A 151 15.64 3.54 -25.77
C ASN A 151 14.97 2.73 -24.65
N PHE A 152 15.35 3.00 -23.41
CA PHE A 152 14.66 2.43 -22.27
C PHE A 152 13.38 3.24 -22.06
N GLN A 153 12.23 2.57 -22.15
CA GLN A 153 10.97 3.07 -21.60
C GLN A 153 10.60 2.07 -20.51
N VAL A 154 10.73 2.50 -19.27
CA VAL A 154 10.03 1.84 -18.17
C VAL A 154 8.56 2.18 -18.35
N VAL A 155 7.80 1.32 -19.02
CA VAL A 155 6.35 1.31 -18.87
C VAL A 155 6.08 0.30 -17.76
N GLY A 156 6.29 0.73 -16.51
CA GLY A 156 6.23 -0.24 -15.42
C GLY A 156 6.29 0.24 -13.98
N LEU A 157 6.51 1.53 -13.66
CA LEU A 157 6.19 2.00 -12.31
C LEU A 157 4.67 2.14 -12.18
N THR A 158 3.98 1.00 -12.21
CA THR A 158 2.54 0.94 -12.11
C THR A 158 2.17 1.01 -10.65
N SER A 159 1.94 2.23 -10.20
CA SER A 159 0.61 2.64 -9.74
C SER A 159 0.80 3.78 -8.75
N ARG A 160 0.85 5.02 -9.22
CA ARG A 160 0.45 6.14 -8.36
C ARG A 160 -1.04 6.00 -8.13
N VAL A 161 -1.43 5.36 -7.04
CA VAL A 161 -2.83 5.15 -6.66
C VAL A 161 -3.45 6.49 -6.26
N ASN A 162 -3.84 7.28 -7.26
CA ASN A 162 -4.50 8.56 -7.12
C ASN A 162 -5.99 8.37 -6.80
N LEU A 163 -6.31 8.04 -5.55
CA LEU A 163 -7.69 7.88 -5.10
C LEU A 163 -8.42 9.24 -5.18
N THR A 164 -9.19 9.43 -6.24
CA THR A 164 -9.97 10.65 -6.43
C THR A 164 -11.42 10.40 -6.05
N CYS A 165 -11.90 11.09 -5.01
CA CYS A 165 -13.30 11.06 -4.58
C CYS A 165 -14.02 12.29 -5.12
N LYS A 166 -15.15 12.13 -5.80
CA LYS A 166 -15.83 13.24 -6.49
C LYS A 166 -16.70 14.07 -5.54
N ASN A 167 -16.05 14.77 -4.60
CA ASN A 167 -16.58 15.90 -3.80
C ASN A 167 -15.43 16.76 -3.22
N ASN A 168 -14.36 16.96 -4.02
CA ASN A 168 -13.14 17.69 -3.65
C ASN A 168 -12.35 17.13 -2.47
N PHE A 169 -12.31 15.80 -2.34
CA PHE A 169 -11.27 15.14 -1.58
C PHE A 169 -10.42 14.31 -2.53
N VAL A 170 -9.26 14.86 -2.91
CA VAL A 170 -8.13 14.01 -3.31
C VAL A 170 -7.74 13.31 -2.02
N PHE A 171 -7.83 11.98 -1.98
CA PHE A 171 -7.20 11.25 -0.88
C PHE A 171 -5.74 11.71 -0.89
N PRO A 172 -5.22 12.34 0.17
CA PRO A 172 -3.95 13.06 0.08
C PRO A 172 -2.76 12.14 -0.17
N PHE A 173 -2.99 10.82 -0.11
CA PHE A 173 -1.99 9.79 -0.32
C PHE A 173 -1.75 9.52 -1.80
N PHE A 174 -0.57 9.89 -2.25
CA PHE A 174 0.07 9.31 -3.41
C PHE A 174 0.86 8.11 -2.91
N VAL A 175 0.36 6.92 -3.19
CA VAL A 175 1.09 5.68 -2.96
C VAL A 175 1.57 5.22 -4.31
N GLU A 176 2.87 5.00 -4.45
CA GLU A 176 3.50 4.49 -5.64
C GLU A 176 4.10 3.13 -5.33
N ILE A 177 3.74 2.13 -6.11
CA ILE A 177 4.34 0.80 -5.99
C ILE A 177 5.05 0.43 -7.29
N LEU A 178 6.23 -0.20 -7.16
CA LEU A 178 6.88 -0.91 -8.25
C LEU A 178 6.25 -2.30 -8.34
N GLU A 179 5.26 -2.42 -9.22
CA GLU A 179 4.57 -3.68 -9.49
C GLU A 179 5.16 -4.41 -10.69
N SER A 180 5.79 -3.71 -11.66
CA SER A 180 6.38 -4.38 -12.82
C SER A 180 7.53 -3.63 -13.48
N VAL A 181 8.24 -4.28 -14.39
CA VAL A 181 9.30 -3.66 -15.19
C VAL A 181 9.20 -4.17 -16.61
N SER A 182 9.48 -3.32 -17.60
CA SER A 182 9.51 -3.68 -19.01
C SER A 182 10.77 -3.18 -19.69
N ILE A 183 11.24 -3.91 -20.71
CA ILE A 183 12.34 -3.50 -21.57
C ILE A 183 11.83 -3.50 -23.01
N ASN A 184 11.91 -2.35 -23.69
CA ASN A 184 11.38 -2.17 -25.06
C ASN A 184 9.91 -2.63 -25.18
N GLY A 185 9.07 -2.32 -24.20
CA GLY A 185 7.67 -2.72 -24.15
C GLY A 185 7.41 -4.19 -23.81
N LYS A 186 8.45 -5.02 -23.60
CA LYS A 186 8.33 -6.40 -23.15
C LYS A 186 8.50 -6.48 -21.63
N LYS A 187 7.42 -6.84 -20.93
CA LYS A 187 7.40 -7.00 -19.46
C LYS A 187 8.31 -8.13 -19.00
N LEU A 188 9.09 -7.89 -17.96
CA LEU A 188 9.82 -8.90 -17.19
C LEU A 188 8.82 -9.73 -16.38
N VAL A 189 9.17 -10.99 -16.13
CA VAL A 189 8.34 -11.89 -15.33
C VAL A 189 8.79 -11.79 -13.88
N ARG A 190 7.86 -11.49 -12.96
CA ARG A 190 8.13 -11.52 -11.53
C ARG A 190 8.41 -12.94 -11.06
N ASN A 191 9.36 -13.08 -10.16
CA ASN A 191 9.74 -14.35 -9.57
C ASN A 191 9.42 -14.32 -8.08
N GLU A 192 8.15 -14.56 -7.74
CA GLU A 192 7.63 -14.51 -6.36
C GLU A 192 8.43 -15.36 -5.37
N LEU A 193 8.98 -16.51 -5.83
CA LEU A 193 9.84 -17.37 -5.00
C LEU A 193 11.15 -16.69 -4.57
N LYS A 194 11.61 -15.71 -5.34
CA LYS A 194 12.79 -14.88 -5.01
C LYS A 194 12.42 -13.54 -4.40
N GLU A 195 11.14 -13.18 -4.41
CA GLU A 195 10.66 -11.98 -3.73
C GLU A 195 10.50 -12.18 -2.22
N GLU A 196 10.72 -13.41 -1.74
CA GLU A 196 10.68 -13.77 -0.34
C GLU A 196 11.77 -13.09 0.49
N ALA A 197 11.32 -12.32 1.48
CA ALA A 197 12.06 -12.09 2.71
C ALA A 197 11.33 -12.60 3.98
N GLY A 198 10.25 -13.37 3.84
CA GLY A 198 9.56 -14.03 4.96
C GLY A 198 8.06 -13.74 5.08
N GLY A 199 7.47 -12.94 4.19
CA GLY A 199 6.03 -12.67 4.14
C GLY A 199 5.49 -12.02 5.42
N LEU A 200 6.33 -11.27 6.13
CA LEU A 200 5.96 -10.66 7.39
C LEU A 200 4.99 -9.52 7.12
N ILE A 201 3.72 -9.74 7.45
CA ILE A 201 2.74 -8.66 7.49
C ILE A 201 3.03 -7.80 8.71
N TYR A 202 3.40 -6.55 8.47
CA TYR A 202 3.68 -5.59 9.51
C TYR A 202 2.39 -5.01 10.07
N TYR A 203 1.51 -4.58 9.17
CA TYR A 203 0.24 -3.96 9.52
C TYR A 203 -0.70 -3.89 8.33
N SER A 204 -1.98 -3.76 8.64
CA SER A 204 -3.09 -3.57 7.71
C SER A 204 -3.85 -2.30 8.08
N THR A 205 -4.19 -1.48 7.09
CA THR A 205 -5.06 -0.32 7.27
C THR A 205 -6.12 -0.24 6.18
N GLN A 206 -7.29 0.26 6.53
CA GLN A 206 -8.46 0.25 5.66
C GLN A 206 -9.20 1.55 5.69
N ILE A 207 -9.62 1.98 4.51
CA ILE A 207 -10.49 3.11 4.33
C ILE A 207 -11.84 2.61 3.88
N ILE A 208 -12.88 3.03 4.59
CA ILE A 208 -14.26 2.72 4.25
C ILE A 208 -14.82 3.91 3.49
N TYR A 209 -15.25 3.65 2.27
CA TYR A 209 -15.77 4.62 1.34
C TYR A 209 -17.24 4.34 1.04
N LYS A 210 -18.11 5.33 1.25
CA LYS A 210 -19.55 5.22 1.02
C LYS A 210 -20.04 6.40 0.21
N ASP A 211 -20.70 6.09 -0.90
CA ASP A 211 -21.46 7.06 -1.71
C ASP A 211 -20.71 8.36 -2.01
N GLY A 212 -19.43 8.28 -2.40
CA GLY A 212 -18.65 9.47 -2.72
C GLY A 212 -17.70 9.94 -1.60
N HIS A 213 -17.81 9.37 -0.40
CA HIS A 213 -17.22 9.91 0.83
C HIS A 213 -16.48 8.88 1.67
N ILE A 214 -15.37 9.28 2.28
CA ILE A 214 -14.73 8.48 3.32
C ILE A 214 -15.57 8.58 4.59
N VAL A 215 -15.94 7.43 5.13
CA VAL A 215 -16.78 7.34 6.33
C VAL A 215 -16.09 6.62 7.48
N GLY A 216 -14.99 5.91 7.23
CA GLY A 216 -14.27 5.14 8.24
C GLY A 216 -12.80 4.94 7.91
N TRP A 217 -12.00 4.78 8.96
CA TRP A 217 -10.59 4.42 8.89
C TRP A 217 -10.27 3.42 10.00
N LEU A 218 -9.78 2.24 9.63
CA LEU A 218 -9.38 1.16 10.54
C LEU A 218 -7.88 0.88 10.38
N GLY A 219 -7.20 0.46 11.44
CA GLY A 219 -5.79 0.07 11.35
C GLY A 219 -5.31 -0.82 12.48
N THR A 220 -4.42 -1.76 12.16
CA THR A 220 -3.70 -2.60 13.14
C THR A 220 -2.38 -1.96 13.53
N ASN A 221 -2.01 -1.98 14.80
CA ASN A 221 -0.68 -1.58 15.27
C ASN A 221 -0.15 -0.20 14.78
N ASN A 222 -1.03 0.72 14.38
CA ASN A 222 -0.64 2.05 13.93
C ASN A 222 -0.12 2.87 15.13
N ASP A 223 1.15 3.24 15.13
CA ASP A 223 1.66 4.31 16.00
C ASP A 223 1.34 5.70 15.41
N ALA A 224 1.82 6.77 16.05
CA ALA A 224 1.60 8.14 15.56
C ALA A 224 2.42 8.49 14.30
N HIS A 225 3.40 7.67 13.89
CA HIS A 225 4.40 7.98 12.86
C HIS A 225 4.31 7.06 11.63
N PHE A 226 3.08 6.69 11.31
CA PHE A 226 2.81 5.59 10.39
C PHE A 226 2.86 6.00 8.92
N SER A 227 3.68 5.35 8.11
CA SER A 227 3.71 5.51 6.64
C SER A 227 2.48 4.89 5.97
N PRO A 228 1.97 5.43 4.84
CA PRO A 228 2.36 6.68 4.16
C PRO A 228 1.81 7.96 4.85
N PHE A 229 1.24 7.84 6.05
CA PHE A 229 0.44 8.87 6.69
C PHE A 229 1.24 9.90 7.53
N ASP A 230 2.50 9.60 7.88
CA ASP A 230 3.39 10.42 8.72
C ASP A 230 3.76 11.77 8.08
N SER A 231 3.93 11.84 6.75
CA SER A 231 4.36 13.07 6.07
C SER A 231 3.25 14.12 5.89
N MET A 232 1.97 13.75 6.07
CA MET A 232 0.82 14.63 5.87
C MET A 232 -0.01 14.91 7.13
N LEU A 233 0.30 14.23 8.24
CA LEU A 233 -0.17 14.60 9.58
C LEU A 233 0.43 15.95 10.05
N LEU A 234 1.53 16.39 9.42
CA LEU A 234 2.24 17.64 9.71
C LEU A 234 1.65 18.86 8.99
N THR A 235 0.33 19.05 8.99
CA THR A 235 -0.19 20.37 8.57
C THR A 235 -0.10 21.42 9.66
N ASN A 236 0.30 21.09 10.90
CA ASN A 236 0.54 22.10 11.96
C ASN A 236 1.55 21.69 13.07
N GLY A 237 2.44 20.71 12.86
CA GLY A 237 3.47 20.37 13.87
C GLY A 237 2.95 19.86 15.22
N GLU A 238 1.64 19.59 15.35
CA GLU A 238 0.98 19.14 16.57
C GLU A 238 -0.11 18.10 16.22
N SER A 239 0.25 16.82 16.09
CA SER A 239 -0.74 15.77 16.38
C SER A 239 -0.07 14.47 16.83
N GLU A 240 -0.27 14.14 18.10
CA GLU A 240 0.10 12.86 18.71
C GLU A 240 -0.88 11.71 18.34
N LEU A 241 -1.83 11.95 17.42
CA LEU A 241 -2.97 11.06 17.11
C LEU A 241 -3.11 10.80 15.60
N PRO A 242 -3.36 9.55 15.16
CA PRO A 242 -3.61 9.24 13.75
C PRO A 242 -5.00 9.75 13.32
N LEU A 243 -5.03 10.89 12.63
CA LEU A 243 -6.24 11.57 12.17
C LEU A 243 -6.14 12.03 10.71
N VAL A 244 -7.24 11.99 9.98
CA VAL A 244 -7.36 12.57 8.63
C VAL A 244 -8.47 13.62 8.63
N ASN A 245 -8.18 14.80 8.07
CA ASN A 245 -9.20 15.78 7.77
C ASN A 245 -10.02 15.28 6.58
N THR A 246 -11.31 15.01 6.76
CA THR A 246 -12.16 14.49 5.67
C THR A 246 -12.52 15.54 4.62
N TYR A 247 -12.36 16.83 4.95
CA TYR A 247 -12.51 17.95 4.02
C TYR A 247 -11.58 19.12 4.40
N PRO A 248 -10.93 19.79 3.44
CA PRO A 248 -10.14 21.01 3.68
C PRO A 248 -10.93 22.19 4.29
N LYS A 249 -12.27 22.12 4.26
CA LYS A 249 -13.18 23.19 4.69
C LYS A 249 -14.18 22.79 5.78
N SER A 250 -14.09 21.57 6.32
CA SER A 250 -14.97 21.11 7.39
C SER A 250 -14.16 20.75 8.63
N ASN A 251 -14.70 21.01 9.82
CA ASN A 251 -14.14 20.53 11.09
C ASN A 251 -14.34 19.01 11.31
N ASN A 252 -14.74 18.24 10.28
CA ASN A 252 -14.93 16.80 10.41
C ASN A 252 -13.58 16.07 10.36
N LYS A 253 -13.05 15.80 11.55
CA LYS A 253 -11.90 14.93 11.76
C LYS A 253 -12.35 13.47 11.76
N LEU A 254 -11.67 12.63 10.98
CA LEU A 254 -11.82 11.18 11.05
C LEU A 254 -10.63 10.60 11.79
N PHE A 255 -10.88 9.93 12.90
CA PHE A 255 -9.86 9.24 13.66
C PHE A 255 -9.70 7.81 13.15
N CYS A 256 -8.46 7.33 13.09
CA CYS A 256 -8.21 5.91 12.86
C CYS A 256 -8.72 5.12 14.07
N ILE A 257 -9.67 4.20 13.86
CA ILE A 257 -10.02 3.20 14.86
C ILE A 257 -8.88 2.18 14.86
N CYS A 258 -8.00 2.27 15.86
CA CYS A 258 -6.83 1.42 16.01
C CYS A 258 -6.49 1.17 17.49
N PRO A 259 -5.63 0.18 17.78
CA PRO A 259 -5.17 -0.12 19.14
C PRO A 259 -4.50 1.07 19.85
N PHE A 260 -3.73 1.88 19.11
CA PHE A 260 -3.06 3.06 19.68
C PHE A 260 -4.06 4.11 20.16
N LEU A 261 -5.08 4.44 19.36
CA LEU A 261 -6.16 5.33 19.79
C LEU A 261 -6.91 4.76 21.01
N MET A 262 -7.18 3.45 21.00
CA MET A 262 -7.85 2.78 22.12
C MET A 262 -7.08 2.90 23.43
N GLN A 263 -5.74 2.83 23.38
CA GLN A 263 -4.86 2.97 24.55
C GLN A 263 -4.72 4.43 25.00
N LEU A 264 -4.58 5.34 24.04
CA LEU A 264 -4.33 6.76 24.30
C LEU A 264 -5.59 7.49 24.78
N ASP A 265 -6.73 7.30 24.12
CA ASP A 265 -8.02 7.90 24.50
C ASP A 265 -9.19 6.96 24.18
N LYS A 266 -9.58 6.16 25.18
CA LYS A 266 -10.70 5.21 25.09
C LYS A 266 -12.04 5.89 24.81
N ASN A 267 -12.27 7.12 25.29
CA ASN A 267 -13.53 7.83 25.04
C ASN A 267 -13.62 8.27 23.58
N LEU A 268 -12.52 8.80 23.05
CA LEU A 268 -12.40 9.17 21.65
C LEU A 268 -12.53 7.95 20.73
N TYR A 269 -11.87 6.85 21.07
CA TYR A 269 -12.03 5.57 20.38
C TYR A 269 -13.50 5.13 20.30
N ASN A 270 -14.19 5.08 21.45
CA ASN A 270 -15.60 4.68 21.51
C ASN A 270 -16.51 5.62 20.70
N ASN A 271 -16.20 6.92 20.67
CA ASN A 271 -16.94 7.89 19.87
C ASN A 271 -16.71 7.68 18.37
N ALA A 272 -15.46 7.40 17.95
CA ALA A 272 -15.13 7.07 16.56
C ALA A 272 -15.85 5.79 16.10
N VAL A 273 -15.88 4.76 16.93
CA VAL A 273 -16.64 3.51 16.66
C VAL A 273 -18.13 3.80 16.49
N LYS A 274 -18.75 4.55 17.41
CA LYS A 274 -20.17 4.91 17.33
C LYS A 274 -20.49 5.76 16.10
N ASP A 275 -19.59 6.66 15.73
CA ASP A 275 -19.73 7.50 14.54
C ASP A 275 -19.66 6.66 13.25
N LEU A 276 -18.70 5.73 13.17
CA LEU A 276 -18.59 4.81 12.05
C LEU A 276 -19.86 3.95 11.90
N LEU A 277 -20.32 3.33 12.99
CA LEU A 277 -21.53 2.48 12.99
C LEU A 277 -22.79 3.20 12.50
N LYS A 278 -22.90 4.52 12.71
CA LYS A 278 -24.02 5.33 12.19
C LYS A 278 -23.92 5.58 10.69
N LYS A 279 -22.71 5.57 10.14
CA LYS A 279 -22.44 5.89 8.73
C LYS A 279 -22.52 4.66 7.83
N ILE A 280 -22.18 3.48 8.34
CA ILE A 280 -22.11 2.23 7.55
C ILE A 280 -23.40 1.41 7.60
#